data_AF-A0A3M0HQL3-F1
#
_entry.id   AF-A0A3M0HQL3-F1
#
_cell.length_a   1.000
_cell.length_b   1.000
_cell.length_c   1.000
_cell.angle_alpha   90.00
_cell.angle_beta   90.00
_cell.angle_gamma   90.00
#
_symmetry.space_group_name_H-M   'P 1'
#
loop_
_entity.id
_entity.type
_entity.pdbx_description
1 polymer ?
#
loop_
_entity_poly.entity_id
_entity_poly.type
_entity_poly.pdbx_seq_one_letter_code
_entity_poly.pdbx_strand_id
1 'polypeptide(L)'
;NVLAMSGRAVEAAGDVSTLLLDKTGTITLGNRQAAEFVPVHGTTAAELADAAQLSSLADETPEGRSVVVLAKERYGLRERHQGELAQAEWIAFTAQTRMSGVDVDGRRIRKGAAGSVVTWVRERGGTVGEDADGITGRISEAGGTPLLVAVEDEAGARVLGVIHLKDVVKD
;
A
#
# COMPACT_ATOMS: atom_id res chain seq x y z
N ASN A 1 12.04 -11.23 -26.80
CA ASN A 1 13.22 -11.99 -27.26
C ASN A 1 13.35 -13.26 -26.45
N VAL A 2 13.39 -14.42 -27.10
CA VAL A 2 13.55 -15.75 -26.47
C VAL A 2 14.96 -16.24 -26.76
N LEU A 3 15.67 -16.69 -25.72
CA LEU A 3 17.03 -17.22 -25.84
C LEU A 3 16.99 -18.72 -25.56
N ALA A 4 17.20 -19.52 -26.58
CA ALA A 4 17.17 -20.98 -26.48
C ALA A 4 18.60 -21.52 -26.34
N MET A 5 18.83 -22.30 -25.30
CA MET A 5 20.16 -22.87 -25.01
C MET A 5 20.50 -24.10 -25.86
N SER A 6 19.54 -24.65 -26.63
CA SER A 6 19.78 -25.74 -27.59
C SER A 6 18.68 -25.84 -28.64
N GLY A 7 18.98 -26.41 -29.80
CA GLY A 7 17.98 -26.67 -30.86
C GLY A 7 16.85 -27.59 -30.41
N ARG A 8 17.16 -28.58 -29.57
CA ARG A 8 16.17 -29.49 -28.96
C ARG A 8 15.16 -28.76 -28.07
N ALA A 9 15.56 -27.67 -27.40
CA ALA A 9 14.65 -26.86 -26.60
C ALA A 9 13.64 -26.08 -27.47
N VAL A 10 14.01 -25.74 -28.71
CA VAL A 10 13.11 -25.07 -29.67
C VAL A 10 12.07 -26.04 -30.22
N GLU A 11 12.50 -27.25 -30.60
CA GLU A 11 11.58 -28.29 -31.08
C GLU A 11 10.58 -28.71 -30.00
N ALA A 12 11.06 -28.92 -28.77
CA ALA A 12 10.20 -29.27 -27.64
C ALA A 12 9.19 -28.17 -27.30
N ALA A 13 9.55 -26.88 -27.46
CA ALA A 13 8.64 -25.76 -27.25
C ALA A 13 7.54 -25.68 -28.33
N GLY A 14 7.79 -26.19 -29.54
CA GLY A 14 6.81 -26.24 -30.63
C GLY A 14 5.73 -27.31 -30.46
N ASP A 15 5.97 -28.32 -29.63
CA ASP A 15 5.06 -29.45 -29.39
C ASP A 15 4.33 -29.36 -28.02
N VAL A 16 4.32 -28.18 -27.41
CA VAL A 16 3.67 -27.95 -26.11
C VAL A 16 2.19 -27.60 -26.30
N SER A 17 1.31 -28.36 -25.67
CA SER A 17 -0.14 -28.12 -25.66
C SER A 17 -0.66 -27.40 -24.42
N THR A 18 0.14 -27.32 -23.34
CA THR A 18 -0.23 -26.67 -22.08
C THR A 18 0.98 -25.92 -21.50
N LEU A 19 0.79 -24.64 -21.20
CA LEU A 19 1.81 -23.76 -20.63
C LEU A 19 1.45 -23.44 -19.18
N LEU A 20 2.35 -23.74 -18.25
CA LEU A 20 2.27 -23.24 -16.87
C LEU A 20 3.17 -22.00 -16.75
N LEU A 21 2.58 -20.87 -16.36
CA LEU A 21 3.30 -19.62 -16.13
C LEU A 21 3.30 -19.31 -14.64
N ASP A 22 4.48 -19.08 -14.08
CA ASP A 22 4.58 -18.40 -12.78
C ASP A 22 4.29 -16.91 -12.98
N LYS A 23 3.35 -16.36 -12.22
CA LYS A 23 2.95 -14.95 -12.33
C LYS A 23 4.08 -14.03 -11.87
N THR A 24 4.83 -14.44 -10.84
CA THR A 24 5.78 -13.60 -10.13
C THR A 24 7.07 -13.44 -10.95
N GLY A 25 7.37 -12.22 -11.38
CA GLY A 25 8.59 -11.91 -12.15
C GLY A 25 8.53 -12.25 -13.64
N THR A 26 7.67 -13.17 -14.08
CA THR A 26 7.44 -13.45 -15.51
C THR A 26 6.35 -12.58 -16.11
N ILE A 27 5.14 -12.53 -15.51
CA ILE A 27 4.00 -11.77 -16.03
C ILE A 27 3.92 -10.37 -15.40
N THR A 28 4.23 -10.25 -14.11
CA THR A 28 4.17 -8.97 -13.39
C THR A 28 5.56 -8.37 -13.22
N LEU A 29 5.63 -7.05 -13.01
CA LEU A 29 6.87 -6.34 -12.67
C LEU A 29 7.43 -6.72 -11.29
N GLY A 30 6.71 -7.56 -10.51
CA GLY A 30 7.09 -7.94 -9.16
C GLY A 30 6.80 -6.89 -8.09
N ASN A 31 6.30 -5.70 -8.48
CA ASN A 31 5.90 -4.63 -7.56
C ASN A 31 4.38 -4.50 -7.54
N ARG A 32 3.81 -4.30 -6.35
CA ARG A 32 2.39 -3.96 -6.21
C ARG A 32 2.24 -2.44 -6.22
N GLN A 33 1.22 -1.95 -6.91
CA GLN A 33 0.91 -0.52 -6.97
C GLN A 33 -0.42 -0.21 -6.32
N ALA A 34 -0.50 0.94 -5.66
CA ALA A 34 -1.73 1.48 -5.13
C ALA A 34 -2.73 1.73 -6.26
N ALA A 35 -3.88 1.06 -6.18
CA ALA A 35 -4.96 1.16 -7.15
C ALA A 35 -6.15 1.95 -6.62
N GLU A 36 -6.38 1.92 -5.29
CA GLU A 36 -7.56 2.53 -4.69
C GLU A 36 -7.36 2.86 -3.21
N PHE A 37 -7.99 3.95 -2.76
CA PHE A 37 -8.21 4.25 -1.35
C PHE A 37 -9.67 3.95 -1.00
N VAL A 38 -9.87 3.07 -0.03
CA VAL A 38 -11.18 2.62 0.44
C VAL A 38 -11.36 3.07 1.89
N PRO A 39 -12.07 4.19 2.15
CA PRO A 39 -12.28 4.69 3.50
C PRO A 39 -13.19 3.77 4.30
N VAL A 40 -12.97 3.73 5.62
CA VAL A 40 -13.96 3.17 6.55
C VAL A 40 -15.13 4.14 6.75
N HIS A 41 -16.23 3.64 7.29
CA HIS A 41 -17.38 4.45 7.65
C HIS A 41 -16.98 5.64 8.54
N GLY A 42 -17.47 6.83 8.18
CA GLY A 42 -17.17 8.08 8.90
C GLY A 42 -15.84 8.74 8.53
N THR A 43 -15.07 8.16 7.59
CA THR A 43 -13.89 8.81 7.00
C THR A 43 -14.17 9.16 5.54
N THR A 44 -13.75 10.35 5.12
CA THR A 44 -13.85 10.75 3.71
C THR A 44 -12.70 10.20 2.89
N ALA A 45 -12.90 10.04 1.59
CA ALA A 45 -11.84 9.62 0.68
C ALA A 45 -10.67 10.63 0.64
N ALA A 46 -10.95 11.92 0.85
CA ALA A 46 -9.93 12.97 0.89
C ALA A 46 -9.05 12.89 2.15
N GLU A 47 -9.65 12.66 3.32
CA GLU A 47 -8.91 12.48 4.57
C GLU A 47 -8.00 11.24 4.51
N LEU A 48 -8.53 10.13 3.98
CA LEU A 48 -7.72 8.92 3.76
C LEU A 48 -6.57 9.19 2.78
N ALA A 49 -6.83 9.88 1.67
CA ALA A 49 -5.80 10.19 0.67
C ALA A 49 -4.67 11.07 1.24
N ASP A 50 -5.02 12.11 2.01
CA ASP A 50 -4.04 13.00 2.66
C ASP A 50 -3.18 12.22 3.67
N ALA A 51 -3.80 11.43 4.53
CA ALA A 51 -3.09 10.60 5.50
C ALA A 51 -2.23 9.51 4.83
N ALA A 52 -2.74 8.88 3.77
CA ALA A 52 -2.01 7.89 2.99
C ALA A 52 -0.79 8.51 2.30
N GLN A 53 -0.94 9.70 1.70
CA GLN A 53 0.18 10.42 1.09
C GLN A 53 1.25 10.75 2.13
N LEU A 54 0.87 11.41 3.22
CA LEU A 54 1.78 11.84 4.28
C LEU A 54 2.56 10.66 4.87
N SER A 55 1.88 9.57 5.24
CA SER A 55 2.53 8.38 5.78
C SER A 55 3.38 7.61 4.77
N SER A 56 3.33 7.96 3.48
CA SER A 56 4.12 7.36 2.41
C SER A 56 5.37 8.15 2.03
N LEU A 57 5.51 9.41 2.45
CA LEU A 57 6.61 10.29 1.99
C LEU A 57 8.00 9.83 2.45
N ALA A 58 8.08 9.03 3.51
CA ALA A 58 9.32 8.42 3.99
C ALA A 58 9.47 6.94 3.58
N ASP A 59 8.50 6.42 2.82
CA ASP A 59 8.48 5.03 2.38
C ASP A 59 9.09 4.89 0.98
N GLU A 60 10.37 4.55 0.93
CA GLU A 60 11.12 4.36 -0.31
C GLU A 60 10.84 3.02 -1.01
N THR A 61 9.87 2.23 -0.55
CA THR A 61 9.45 1.04 -1.28
C THR A 61 8.70 1.42 -2.57
N PRO A 62 8.68 0.54 -3.60
CA PRO A 62 7.82 0.71 -4.76
C PRO A 62 6.34 0.96 -4.38
N GLU A 63 5.86 0.23 -3.37
CA GLU A 63 4.52 0.37 -2.81
C GLU A 63 4.30 1.78 -2.24
N GLY A 64 5.21 2.24 -1.37
CA GLY A 64 5.17 3.59 -0.79
C GLY A 64 5.10 4.69 -1.84
N ARG A 65 5.98 4.65 -2.85
CA ARG A 65 5.97 5.60 -3.96
C ARG A 65 4.65 5.57 -4.75
N SER A 66 4.10 4.38 -5.00
CA SER A 66 2.84 4.26 -5.75
C SER A 66 1.64 4.90 -5.03
N VAL A 67 1.64 4.91 -3.70
CA VAL A 67 0.60 5.58 -2.90
C VAL A 67 0.67 7.10 -3.08
N VAL A 68 1.87 7.68 -3.06
CA VAL A 68 2.07 9.12 -3.29
C VAL A 68 1.59 9.52 -4.68
N VAL A 69 1.89 8.69 -5.70
CA VAL A 69 1.42 8.91 -7.08
C VAL A 69 -0.11 8.86 -7.15
N LEU A 70 -0.75 7.81 -6.61
CA LEU A 70 -2.21 7.70 -6.62
C LEU A 70 -2.89 8.89 -5.94
N ALA A 71 -2.35 9.34 -4.80
CA ALA A 71 -2.85 10.49 -4.06
C ALA A 71 -2.78 11.78 -4.89
N LYS A 72 -1.68 12.00 -5.61
CA LYS A 72 -1.51 13.14 -6.51
C LYS A 72 -2.48 13.08 -7.69
N GLU A 73 -2.54 11.96 -8.39
CA GLU A 73 -3.31 11.81 -9.63
C GLU A 73 -4.82 11.84 -9.40
N ARG A 74 -5.30 11.15 -8.37
CA ARG A 74 -6.75 10.97 -8.14
C ARG A 74 -7.38 12.04 -7.26
N TYR A 75 -6.59 12.67 -6.38
CA TYR A 75 -7.09 13.63 -5.39
C TYR A 75 -6.50 15.03 -5.52
N GLY A 76 -5.61 15.26 -6.50
CA GLY A 76 -5.02 16.58 -6.75
C GLY A 76 -4.13 17.08 -5.62
N LEU A 77 -3.68 16.18 -4.73
CA LEU A 77 -2.81 16.54 -3.62
C LEU A 77 -1.44 16.96 -4.19
N ARG A 78 -1.02 18.19 -3.89
CA ARG A 78 0.32 18.69 -4.26
C ARG A 78 1.39 17.73 -3.74
N GLU A 79 2.50 17.66 -4.47
CA GLU A 79 3.71 17.06 -3.94
C GLU A 79 4.12 17.84 -2.70
N ARG A 80 4.08 17.18 -1.54
CA ARG A 80 4.64 17.70 -0.29
C ARG A 80 6.00 17.04 -0.12
N HIS A 81 7.04 17.84 0.01
CA HIS A 81 8.38 17.32 0.32
C HIS A 81 8.60 17.28 1.83
N GLN A 82 9.45 16.36 2.29
CA GLN A 82 9.77 16.22 3.72
C GLN A 82 10.26 17.53 4.37
N GLY A 83 10.84 18.44 3.59
CA GLY A 83 11.31 19.74 4.04
C GLY A 83 10.26 20.86 4.11
N GLU A 84 9.03 20.63 3.65
CA GLU A 84 7.95 21.65 3.67
C GLU A 84 7.18 21.66 4.99
N LEU A 85 7.19 20.55 5.74
CA LEU A 85 6.54 20.44 7.04
C LEU A 85 7.57 20.68 8.15
N ALA A 86 7.62 21.90 8.66
CA ALA A 86 8.44 22.23 9.81
C ALA A 86 8.03 21.32 10.99
N GLN A 87 9.01 20.63 11.61
CA GLN A 87 8.82 19.75 12.77
C GLN A 87 8.09 18.41 12.50
N ALA A 88 8.12 17.89 11.28
CA ALA A 88 7.71 16.51 11.02
C ALA A 88 8.81 15.50 11.39
N GLU A 89 8.47 14.47 12.16
CA GLU A 89 9.30 13.27 12.34
C GLU A 89 8.84 12.20 11.35
N TRP A 90 9.74 11.82 10.44
CA TRP A 90 9.46 10.87 9.37
C TRP A 90 9.82 9.45 9.78
N ILE A 91 8.87 8.52 9.69
CA ILE A 91 9.07 7.11 10.00
C ILE A 91 9.20 6.35 8.68
N ALA A 92 10.44 5.99 8.34
CA ALA A 92 10.72 5.14 7.18
C ALA A 92 10.10 3.74 7.35
N PHE A 93 9.82 3.08 6.23
CA PHE A 93 9.36 1.71 6.26
C PHE A 93 10.45 0.78 6.81
N THR A 94 10.07 -0.13 7.72
CA THR A 94 10.94 -1.24 8.14
C THR A 94 10.23 -2.58 8.03
N ALA A 95 10.97 -3.64 7.70
CA ALA A 95 10.41 -4.99 7.64
C ALA A 95 9.96 -5.51 9.01
N GLN A 96 10.56 -5.00 10.09
CA GLN A 96 10.25 -5.38 11.46
C GLN A 96 8.88 -4.85 11.90
N THR A 97 8.63 -3.55 11.70
CA THR A 97 7.33 -2.94 12.03
C THR A 97 6.28 -3.23 10.95
N ARG A 98 6.71 -3.44 9.70
CA ARG A 98 5.88 -3.49 8.49
C ARG A 98 5.00 -2.25 8.33
N MET A 99 5.51 -1.10 8.77
CA MET A 99 4.83 0.19 8.73
C MET A 99 5.80 1.32 8.38
N SER A 100 5.24 2.38 7.82
CA SER A 100 5.83 3.70 7.62
C SER A 100 4.86 4.78 8.12
N GLY A 101 5.33 6.03 8.23
CA GLY A 101 4.48 7.09 8.78
C GLY A 101 5.14 8.45 8.94
N VAL A 102 4.41 9.33 9.62
CA VAL A 102 4.88 10.65 10.04
C VAL A 102 4.23 11.05 11.35
N ASP A 103 4.98 11.74 12.20
CA ASP A 103 4.45 12.48 13.35
C ASP A 103 4.60 13.98 13.06
N VAL A 104 3.47 14.69 12.97
CA VAL A 104 3.42 16.09 12.52
C VAL A 104 2.17 16.79 13.03
N ASP A 105 2.28 18.05 13.46
CA ASP A 105 1.15 18.88 13.91
C ASP A 105 0.27 18.20 14.97
N GLY A 106 0.88 17.51 15.93
CA GLY A 106 0.14 16.77 16.98
C GLY A 106 -0.58 15.51 16.50
N ARG A 107 -0.40 15.12 15.24
CA ARG A 107 -0.95 13.91 14.64
C ARG A 107 0.15 12.88 14.43
N ARG A 108 -0.17 11.61 14.68
CA ARG A 108 0.71 10.47 14.35
C ARG A 108 0.00 9.62 13.34
N ILE A 109 0.55 9.55 12.13
CA ILE A 109 -0.07 8.85 10.99
C ILE A 109 0.79 7.64 10.67
N ARG A 110 0.18 6.46 10.56
CA ARG A 110 0.85 5.22 10.18
C ARG A 110 0.11 4.55 9.04
N LYS A 111 0.87 3.97 8.11
CA LYS A 111 0.36 3.00 7.13
C LYS A 111 1.16 1.72 7.19
N GLY A 112 0.54 0.60 6.86
CA GLY A 112 1.25 -0.66 6.74
C GLY A 112 0.37 -1.89 6.75
N ALA A 113 0.98 -3.05 7.04
CA ALA A 113 0.27 -4.32 7.09
C ALA A 113 -0.89 -4.26 8.10
N ALA A 114 -2.05 -4.81 7.73
CA ALA A 114 -3.28 -4.69 8.52
C ALA A 114 -3.08 -5.06 10.00
N GLY A 115 -2.46 -6.22 10.27
CA GLY A 115 -2.17 -6.63 11.65
C GLY A 115 -1.26 -5.66 12.41
N SER A 116 -0.22 -5.11 11.78
CA SER A 116 0.69 -4.15 12.43
C SER A 116 -0.03 -2.85 12.81
N VAL A 117 -0.86 -2.33 11.91
CA VAL A 117 -1.60 -1.09 12.14
C VAL A 117 -2.70 -1.29 13.19
N VAL A 118 -3.43 -2.42 13.14
CA VAL A 118 -4.43 -2.77 14.17
C VAL A 118 -3.79 -2.85 15.56
N THR A 119 -2.64 -3.51 15.68
CA THR A 119 -1.89 -3.56 16.94
C THR A 119 -1.49 -2.15 17.39
N TRP A 120 -0.91 -1.34 16.49
CA TRP A 120 -0.51 0.03 16.79
C TRP A 120 -1.66 0.90 17.33
N VAL A 121 -2.85 0.79 16.72
CA VAL A 121 -4.07 1.48 17.15
C VAL A 121 -4.52 0.99 18.54
N ARG A 122 -4.58 -0.33 18.75
CA ARG A 122 -5.05 -0.93 20.02
C ARG A 122 -4.13 -0.60 21.20
N GLU A 123 -2.81 -0.60 20.99
CA GLU A 123 -1.83 -0.22 22.02
C GLU A 123 -2.00 1.22 22.51
N ARG A 124 -2.68 2.06 21.73
CA ARG A 124 -3.01 3.46 22.05
C ARG A 124 -4.44 3.64 22.58
N GLY A 125 -5.13 2.56 22.91
CA GLY A 125 -6.53 2.59 23.34
C GLY A 125 -7.51 3.00 22.24
N GLY A 126 -7.08 2.90 20.97
CA GLY A 126 -7.86 3.30 19.82
C GLY A 126 -8.87 2.28 19.34
N THR A 127 -9.61 2.64 18.29
CA THR A 127 -10.66 1.80 17.69
C THR A 127 -10.37 1.45 16.24
N VAL A 128 -10.79 0.25 15.84
CA VAL A 128 -10.76 -0.20 14.45
C VAL A 128 -12.21 -0.26 13.98
N GLY A 129 -12.54 0.44 12.90
CA GLY A 129 -13.89 0.43 12.34
C GLY A 129 -14.33 -0.99 11.98
N GLU A 130 -15.60 -1.33 12.24
CA GLU A 130 -16.15 -2.68 12.03
C GLU A 130 -16.03 -3.14 10.56
N ASP A 131 -16.03 -2.19 9.62
CA ASP A 131 -15.91 -2.43 8.20
C ASP A 131 -14.45 -2.58 7.71
N ALA A 132 -13.44 -2.24 8.52
CA ALA A 132 -12.03 -2.37 8.13
C ALA A 132 -11.66 -3.82 7.81
N ASP A 133 -12.08 -4.78 8.65
CA ASP A 133 -11.84 -6.21 8.42
C ASP A 133 -12.55 -6.69 7.15
N GLY A 134 -13.79 -6.24 6.93
CA GLY A 134 -14.54 -6.57 5.71
C GLY A 134 -13.90 -6.00 4.43
N ILE A 135 -13.36 -4.77 4.47
CA ILE A 135 -12.66 -4.18 3.33
C ILE A 135 -11.35 -4.92 3.04
N THR A 136 -10.55 -5.19 4.07
CA THR A 136 -9.26 -5.91 3.92
C THR A 136 -9.48 -7.34 3.40
N GLY A 137 -10.52 -8.03 3.87
CA GLY A 137 -10.94 -9.34 3.39
C GLY A 137 -11.27 -9.31 1.90
N ARG A 138 -12.17 -8.43 1.46
CA ARG A 138 -12.54 -8.29 0.04
C ARG A 138 -11.36 -7.99 -0.87
N ILE A 139 -10.43 -7.13 -0.45
CA ILE A 139 -9.21 -6.84 -1.21
C ILE A 139 -8.34 -8.09 -1.36
N SER A 140 -8.17 -8.85 -0.27
CA SER A 140 -7.37 -10.07 -0.27
C SER A 140 -8.00 -11.16 -1.14
N GLU A 141 -9.33 -11.33 -1.06
CA GLU A 141 -10.10 -12.27 -1.90
C GLU A 141 -10.00 -11.94 -3.39
N ALA A 142 -9.91 -10.64 -3.73
CA ALA A 142 -9.68 -10.18 -5.10
C ALA A 142 -8.21 -10.31 -5.56
N GLY A 143 -7.34 -10.91 -4.75
CA GLY A 143 -5.91 -11.09 -5.05
C GLY A 143 -5.06 -9.83 -4.86
N GLY A 144 -5.60 -8.80 -4.22
CA GLY A 144 -4.89 -7.59 -3.83
C GLY A 144 -4.18 -7.73 -2.48
N THR A 145 -3.37 -6.73 -2.15
CA THR A 145 -2.75 -6.61 -0.82
C THR A 145 -3.31 -5.37 -0.11
N PRO A 146 -4.03 -5.52 1.02
CA PRO A 146 -4.53 -4.39 1.77
C PRO A 146 -3.46 -3.81 2.69
N LEU A 147 -3.26 -2.49 2.65
CA LEU A 147 -2.54 -1.75 3.68
C LEU A 147 -3.51 -0.86 4.45
N LEU A 148 -3.49 -0.91 5.77
CA LEU A 148 -4.29 0.01 6.57
C LEU A 148 -3.58 1.36 6.72
N VAL A 149 -4.37 2.41 6.86
CA VAL A 149 -3.94 3.76 7.25
C VAL A 149 -4.66 4.13 8.53
N ALA A 150 -3.91 4.61 9.51
CA ALA A 150 -4.43 5.03 10.81
C ALA A 150 -3.84 6.38 11.21
N VAL A 151 -4.59 7.08 12.05
CA VAL A 151 -4.17 8.34 12.68
C VAL A 151 -4.42 8.26 14.18
N GLU A 152 -3.56 8.92 14.94
CA GLU A 152 -3.81 9.31 16.32
C GLU A 152 -3.71 10.83 16.39
N ASP A 153 -4.79 11.46 16.84
CA ASP A 153 -4.94 12.91 17.00
C ASP A 153 -5.76 13.18 18.29
N GLU A 154 -6.32 14.38 18.44
CA GLU A 154 -7.13 14.76 19.61
C GLU A 154 -8.37 13.87 19.82
N ALA A 155 -8.87 13.21 18.77
CA ALA A 155 -9.98 12.27 18.85
C ALA A 155 -9.54 10.82 19.16
N GLY A 156 -8.23 10.60 19.35
CA GLY A 156 -7.62 9.30 19.65
C GLY A 156 -7.20 8.51 18.41
N ALA A 157 -6.59 7.34 18.67
CA ALA A 157 -6.11 6.46 17.62
C ALA A 157 -7.27 5.74 16.90
N ARG A 158 -7.30 5.80 15.57
CA ARG A 158 -8.31 5.12 14.75
C ARG A 158 -7.80 4.77 13.35
N VAL A 159 -8.38 3.73 12.76
CA VAL A 159 -8.20 3.41 11.33
C VAL A 159 -9.02 4.38 10.48
N LEU A 160 -8.40 4.92 9.43
CA LEU A 160 -9.03 5.80 8.43
C LEU A 160 -9.49 5.04 7.18
N GLY A 161 -8.85 3.92 6.87
CA GLY A 161 -9.21 3.12 5.70
C GLY A 161 -8.11 2.21 5.22
N VAL A 162 -8.32 1.69 4.01
CA VAL A 162 -7.48 0.68 3.37
C VAL A 162 -6.98 1.19 2.03
N ILE A 163 -5.69 1.01 1.77
CA ILE A 163 -5.07 1.14 0.46
C ILE A 163 -5.10 -0.23 -0.19
N HIS A 164 -5.70 -0.33 -1.38
CA HIS A 164 -5.68 -1.52 -2.19
C HIS A 164 -4.44 -1.51 -3.08
N LEU A 165 -3.48 -2.40 -2.82
CA LEU A 165 -2.36 -2.64 -3.73
C LEU A 165 -2.67 -3.79 -4.69
N LYS A 166 -2.42 -3.60 -5.99
CA LYS A 166 -2.59 -4.62 -7.04
C LYS A 166 -1.26 -4.92 -7.71
N ASP A 167 -1.09 -6.16 -8.14
CA ASP A 167 0.06 -6.51 -8.99
C ASP A 167 -0.05 -5.78 -10.34
N VAL A 168 1.05 -5.19 -10.79
CA VAL A 168 1.13 -4.59 -12.13
C VAL A 168 1.59 -5.64 -13.14
N VAL A 169 0.79 -5.86 -14.17
CA VAL A 169 1.13 -6.74 -15.30
C VAL A 169 2.04 -5.97 -16.25
N LYS A 170 3.06 -6.65 -16.82
CA LYS A 170 3.87 -6.09 -17.90
C LYS A 170 3.04 -6.05 -19.18
N ASP A 171 3.09 -4.94 -19.91
CA ASP A 171 2.54 -4.83 -21.28
C ASP A 171 3.24 -5.80 -22.26
#